data_AF-A0A090RHU7-F1
#
_entry.id   AF-A0A090RHU7-F1
#
_cell.length_a   1.000
_cell.length_b   1.000
_cell.length_c   1.000
_cell.angle_alpha   90.00
_cell.angle_beta   90.00
_cell.angle_gamma   90.00
#
_symmetry.space_group_name_H-M   'P 1'
#
loop_
_entity.id
_entity.type
_entity.pdbx_description
1 polymer ?
#
loop_
_entity_poly.entity_id
_entity_poly.type
_entity_poly.pdbx_seq_one_letter_code
_entity_poly.pdbx_strand_id
1 'polypeptide(L)'
;MDDISVRKIGIDLVNIANEPVDFYIRENGDSNPLFDDGNQVSSNPNYDNQYHGISWTSAAPMRIDIGIQDTNSQTIQTEVNDVVLNDTEKLWAIAWQDGGELTLSTDVELPAPLEDKYRIRVFSIADTWVQIISTFVSTSEVKKGTFSPHMTIENCSGELYLGANPTDICDLDIGKSYLLIVNGEDLLLAAEEK
;
A
#
# COMPACT_ATOMS: atom_id res chain seq x y z
N MET A 1 -31.28 22.11 -9.64
CA MET A 1 -30.80 20.86 -10.25
C MET A 1 -29.57 20.53 -9.45
N ASP A 2 -29.72 19.65 -8.47
CA ASP A 2 -28.61 19.33 -7.57
C ASP A 2 -27.55 18.60 -8.39
N ASP A 3 -26.35 19.18 -8.38
CA ASP A 3 -25.19 18.61 -9.05
C ASP A 3 -24.83 17.31 -8.32
N ILE A 4 -25.03 16.17 -8.97
CA ILE A 4 -24.63 14.89 -8.39
C ILE A 4 -23.10 14.83 -8.49
N SER A 5 -22.44 15.20 -7.40
CA SER A 5 -20.99 15.08 -7.29
C SER A 5 -20.62 13.59 -7.26
N VAL A 6 -19.98 13.11 -8.34
CA VAL A 6 -19.43 11.75 -8.42
C VAL A 6 -18.07 11.78 -7.75
N ARG A 7 -17.94 11.02 -6.67
CA ARG A 7 -16.68 10.80 -5.95
C ARG A 7 -15.95 9.64 -6.61
N LYS A 8 -14.62 9.74 -6.74
CA LYS A 8 -13.78 8.71 -7.34
C LYS A 8 -12.49 8.58 -6.53
N ILE A 9 -12.13 7.35 -6.22
CA ILE A 9 -10.87 7.01 -5.55
C ILE A 9 -10.15 5.89 -6.27
N GLY A 10 -8.88 5.75 -5.95
CA GLY A 10 -8.04 4.64 -6.38
C GLY A 10 -7.69 3.73 -5.22
N ILE A 11 -7.59 2.44 -5.53
CA ILE A 11 -6.96 1.45 -4.67
C ILE A 11 -5.82 0.83 -5.46
N ASP A 12 -4.64 0.97 -4.90
CA ASP A 12 -3.41 0.45 -5.45
C ASP A 12 -3.14 -0.94 -4.84
N LEU A 13 -3.29 -1.95 -5.68
CA LEU A 13 -3.20 -3.37 -5.35
C LEU A 13 -1.78 -3.85 -5.59
N VAL A 14 -1.12 -4.36 -4.55
CA VAL A 14 0.27 -4.81 -4.61
C VAL A 14 0.37 -6.24 -4.07
N ASN A 15 0.86 -7.16 -4.88
CA ASN A 15 1.23 -8.50 -4.40
C ASN A 15 2.75 -8.61 -4.24
N ILE A 16 3.20 -8.79 -3.00
CA ILE A 16 4.58 -9.15 -2.67
C ILE A 16 4.69 -10.55 -2.04
N ALA A 17 3.59 -11.30 -1.96
CA ALA A 17 3.64 -12.70 -1.56
C ALA A 17 4.45 -13.51 -2.59
N ASN A 18 4.96 -14.67 -2.16
CA ASN A 18 5.65 -15.60 -3.08
C ASN A 18 4.68 -16.50 -3.87
N GLU A 19 3.37 -16.24 -3.75
CA GLU A 19 2.30 -16.97 -4.41
C GLU A 19 1.40 -16.00 -5.19
N PRO A 20 0.76 -16.46 -6.28
CA PRO A 20 -0.18 -15.65 -7.03
C PRO A 20 -1.47 -15.46 -6.22
N VAL A 21 -1.95 -14.21 -6.18
CA VAL A 21 -3.14 -13.84 -5.43
C VAL A 21 -4.14 -13.12 -6.33
N ASP A 22 -5.41 -13.37 -6.10
CA ASP A 22 -6.52 -12.62 -6.67
C ASP A 22 -7.03 -11.62 -5.63
N PHE A 23 -7.30 -10.39 -6.06
CA PHE A 23 -7.87 -9.35 -5.18
C PHE A 23 -9.37 -9.21 -5.43
N TYR A 24 -10.09 -9.04 -4.34
CA TYR A 24 -11.54 -8.87 -4.32
C TYR A 24 -11.89 -7.59 -3.56
N ILE A 25 -12.86 -6.84 -4.06
CA ILE A 25 -13.40 -5.67 -3.39
C ILE A 25 -14.91 -5.77 -3.41
N ARG A 26 -15.52 -5.66 -2.23
CA ARG A 26 -16.97 -5.56 -2.09
C ARG A 26 -17.36 -4.20 -1.59
N GLU A 27 -18.19 -3.51 -2.36
CA GLU A 27 -18.77 -2.23 -1.98
C GLU A 27 -19.94 -2.40 -0.99
N ASN A 28 -20.08 -1.48 -0.03
CA ASN A 28 -21.20 -1.51 0.91
C ASN A 28 -22.55 -1.37 0.17
N GLY A 29 -23.40 -2.39 0.32
CA GLY A 29 -24.69 -2.50 -0.37
C GLY A 29 -24.71 -3.61 -1.43
N ASP A 30 -23.56 -4.17 -1.78
CA ASP A 30 -23.50 -5.43 -2.53
C ASP A 30 -23.91 -6.59 -1.61
N SER A 31 -24.85 -7.41 -2.10
CA SER A 31 -25.33 -8.60 -1.41
C SER A 31 -24.45 -9.83 -1.67
N ASN A 32 -23.54 -9.77 -2.63
CA ASN A 32 -22.68 -10.90 -2.95
C ASN A 32 -21.64 -11.11 -1.83
N PRO A 33 -21.18 -12.36 -1.64
CA PRO A 33 -19.98 -12.62 -0.85
C PRO A 33 -18.77 -11.83 -1.38
N LEU A 34 -17.80 -11.52 -0.51
CA LEU A 34 -16.57 -10.85 -0.92
C LEU A 34 -15.80 -11.64 -1.98
N PHE A 35 -15.66 -12.96 -1.77
CA PHE A 35 -14.97 -13.88 -2.69
C PHE A 35 -15.90 -14.44 -3.79
N ASP A 36 -16.77 -13.58 -4.33
CA ASP A 36 -17.55 -13.88 -5.54
C ASP A 36 -16.84 -13.33 -6.77
N ASP A 37 -16.94 -14.01 -7.92
CA ASP A 37 -16.32 -13.57 -9.18
C ASP A 37 -16.74 -12.15 -9.58
N GLY A 38 -17.95 -11.71 -9.20
CA GLY A 38 -18.43 -10.35 -9.45
C GLY A 38 -17.67 -9.26 -8.69
N ASN A 39 -16.99 -9.64 -7.60
CA ASN A 39 -16.18 -8.76 -6.75
C ASN A 39 -14.68 -8.90 -7.01
N GLN A 40 -14.26 -9.79 -7.92
CA GLN A 40 -12.85 -9.90 -8.31
C GLN A 40 -12.42 -8.68 -9.13
N VAL A 41 -11.41 -7.96 -8.64
CA VAL A 41 -10.92 -6.72 -9.26
C VAL A 41 -9.56 -6.86 -9.92
N SER A 42 -8.79 -7.87 -9.53
CA SER A 42 -7.49 -8.21 -10.10
C SER A 42 -7.21 -9.71 -9.93
N SER A 43 -6.47 -10.27 -10.88
CA SER A 43 -5.97 -11.64 -10.81
C SER A 43 -4.47 -11.66 -11.02
N ASN A 44 -3.74 -12.22 -10.05
CA ASN A 44 -2.29 -12.34 -10.05
C ASN A 44 -1.55 -11.06 -10.51
N PRO A 45 -1.70 -9.92 -9.80
CA PRO A 45 -0.89 -8.74 -10.11
C PRO A 45 0.59 -9.08 -9.84
N ASN A 46 1.43 -8.93 -10.87
CA ASN A 46 2.85 -9.31 -10.81
C ASN A 46 3.70 -8.15 -10.29
N TYR A 47 4.09 -8.09 -9.00
CA TYR A 47 5.05 -7.15 -8.35
C TYR A 47 4.95 -5.64 -8.67
N ASP A 48 4.08 -5.24 -9.59
CA ASP A 48 3.74 -3.92 -10.03
C ASP A 48 2.42 -3.54 -9.37
N ASN A 49 2.29 -2.25 -9.07
CA ASN A 49 1.07 -1.69 -8.56
C ASN A 49 -0.05 -1.78 -9.63
N GLN A 50 -1.15 -2.45 -9.31
CA GLN A 50 -2.35 -2.45 -10.12
C GLN A 50 -3.41 -1.52 -9.52
N TYR A 51 -3.77 -0.48 -10.27
CA TYR A 51 -4.81 0.45 -9.89
C TYR A 51 -6.22 -0.13 -10.11
N HIS A 52 -7.07 -0.03 -9.10
CA HIS A 52 -8.51 -0.25 -9.18
C HIS A 52 -9.27 1.02 -8.77
N GLY A 53 -10.22 1.47 -9.61
CA GLY A 53 -10.99 2.68 -9.35
C GLY A 53 -12.38 2.38 -8.80
N ILE A 54 -12.76 3.05 -7.70
CA ILE A 54 -14.11 2.98 -7.12
C ILE A 54 -14.78 4.34 -7.24
N SER A 55 -16.11 4.35 -7.43
CA SER A 55 -16.87 5.59 -7.49
C SER A 55 -18.25 5.50 -6.84
N TRP A 56 -18.64 6.55 -6.12
CA TRP A 56 -19.95 6.63 -5.47
C TRP A 56 -20.51 8.06 -5.49
N THR A 57 -21.81 8.20 -5.28
CA THR A 57 -22.52 9.49 -5.36
C THR A 57 -23.02 9.99 -4.01
N SER A 58 -23.06 9.12 -2.99
CA SER A 58 -23.46 9.49 -1.63
C SER A 58 -22.46 10.44 -0.99
N ALA A 59 -22.95 11.40 -0.19
CA ALA A 59 -22.14 12.31 0.61
C ALA A 59 -21.47 11.66 1.81
N ALA A 60 -21.93 10.46 2.20
CA ALA A 60 -21.29 9.70 3.26
C ALA A 60 -19.99 9.05 2.76
N PRO A 61 -19.00 8.84 3.65
CA PRO A 61 -17.85 7.98 3.35
C PRO A 61 -18.31 6.62 2.87
N MET A 62 -17.56 6.05 1.92
CA MET A 62 -17.81 4.71 1.44
C MET A 62 -17.20 3.71 2.41
N ARG A 63 -17.85 2.56 2.55
CA ARG A 63 -17.26 1.39 3.20
C ARG A 63 -17.07 0.32 2.16
N ILE A 64 -15.93 -0.35 2.22
CA ILE A 64 -15.65 -1.51 1.39
C ILE A 64 -15.03 -2.61 2.26
N ASP A 65 -15.15 -3.83 1.76
CA ASP A 65 -14.35 -4.95 2.24
C ASP A 65 -13.34 -5.30 1.15
N ILE A 66 -12.12 -5.65 1.55
CA ILE A 66 -11.05 -6.01 0.64
C ILE A 66 -10.58 -7.41 1.00
N GLY A 67 -10.51 -8.28 0.01
CA GLY A 67 -10.09 -9.66 0.17
C GLY A 67 -8.96 -10.02 -0.77
N ILE A 68 -8.16 -10.99 -0.34
CA ILE A 68 -7.22 -11.69 -1.20
C ILE A 68 -7.45 -13.19 -1.10
N GLN A 69 -7.23 -13.89 -2.21
CA GLN A 69 -7.37 -15.33 -2.29
C GLN A 69 -6.22 -15.90 -3.12
N ASP A 70 -5.63 -17.03 -2.70
CA ASP A 70 -4.67 -17.73 -3.55
C ASP A 70 -5.33 -18.15 -4.87
N THR A 71 -4.75 -17.70 -5.98
CA THR A 71 -5.28 -17.92 -7.34
C THR A 71 -5.35 -19.41 -7.69
N ASN A 72 -4.43 -20.24 -7.17
CA ASN A 72 -4.28 -21.63 -7.62
C ASN A 72 -5.31 -22.57 -6.99
N SER A 73 -5.39 -22.58 -5.66
CA SER A 73 -6.26 -23.47 -4.89
C SER A 73 -7.61 -22.82 -4.59
N GLN A 74 -7.66 -21.49 -4.52
CA GLN A 74 -8.83 -20.73 -4.08
C GLN A 74 -9.31 -21.10 -2.67
N THR A 75 -8.47 -21.73 -1.85
CA THR A 75 -8.83 -22.18 -0.50
C THR A 75 -8.31 -21.27 0.61
N ILE A 76 -7.23 -20.54 0.34
CA ILE A 76 -6.61 -19.63 1.29
C ILE A 76 -7.15 -18.23 1.01
N GLN A 77 -7.79 -17.63 2.01
CA GLN A 77 -8.44 -16.33 1.92
C GLN A 77 -8.04 -15.46 3.11
N THR A 78 -7.90 -14.16 2.89
CA THR A 78 -7.73 -13.16 3.95
C THR A 78 -8.48 -11.91 3.57
N GLU A 79 -9.08 -11.23 4.54
CA GLU A 79 -9.91 -10.05 4.31
C GLU A 79 -9.66 -8.97 5.37
N VAL A 80 -9.86 -7.72 4.94
CA VAL A 80 -9.98 -6.54 5.79
C VAL A 80 -11.37 -5.95 5.54
N ASN A 81 -12.21 -5.99 6.56
CA ASN A 81 -13.60 -5.53 6.49
C ASN A 81 -13.74 -4.08 6.93
N ASP A 82 -14.80 -3.41 6.50
CA ASP A 82 -15.20 -2.07 6.95
C ASP A 82 -14.13 -0.98 6.71
N VAL A 83 -13.33 -1.08 5.63
CA VAL A 83 -12.40 -0.01 5.24
C VAL A 83 -13.20 1.22 4.85
N VAL A 84 -12.97 2.33 5.55
CA VAL A 84 -13.68 3.60 5.33
C VAL A 84 -12.87 4.46 4.37
N LEU A 85 -13.50 4.92 3.30
CA LEU A 85 -12.88 5.75 2.28
C LEU A 85 -13.61 7.08 2.16
N ASN A 86 -12.83 8.16 2.28
CA ASN A 86 -13.32 9.51 2.00
C ASN A 86 -13.10 9.87 0.52
N ASP A 87 -13.72 10.95 0.06
CA ASP A 87 -13.76 11.33 -1.36
C ASP A 87 -12.47 11.94 -1.92
N THR A 88 -11.40 11.94 -1.12
CA THR A 88 -10.07 12.45 -1.48
C THR A 88 -8.94 11.46 -1.21
N GLU A 89 -9.24 10.30 -0.65
CA GLU A 89 -8.23 9.35 -0.17
C GLU A 89 -8.08 8.20 -1.15
N LYS A 90 -6.84 7.91 -1.54
CA LYS A 90 -6.49 6.64 -2.18
C LYS A 90 -6.01 5.65 -1.13
N LEU A 91 -6.02 4.37 -1.49
CA LEU A 91 -5.74 3.29 -0.56
C LEU A 91 -4.68 2.34 -1.13
N TRP A 92 -3.73 1.94 -0.29
CA TRP A 92 -2.89 0.76 -0.51
C TRP A 92 -3.60 -0.50 -0.05
N ALA A 93 -3.56 -1.56 -0.87
CA ALA A 93 -3.88 -2.92 -0.45
C ALA A 93 -2.72 -3.85 -0.82
N ILE A 94 -1.98 -4.29 0.20
CA ILE A 94 -0.73 -5.04 0.04
C ILE A 94 -0.94 -6.47 0.51
N ALA A 95 -0.87 -7.42 -0.42
CA ALA A 95 -0.84 -8.85 -0.13
C ALA A 95 0.59 -9.30 0.15
N TRP A 96 0.80 -10.02 1.25
CA TRP A 96 2.11 -10.48 1.71
C TRP A 96 1.97 -11.77 2.53
N GLN A 97 3.08 -12.28 3.06
CA GLN A 97 3.07 -13.50 3.87
C GLN A 97 3.72 -13.30 5.24
N ASP A 98 3.06 -13.83 6.27
CA ASP A 98 3.62 -13.95 7.62
C ASP A 98 3.82 -15.42 7.98
N GLY A 99 5.07 -15.87 8.07
CA GLY A 99 5.36 -17.26 8.44
C GLY A 99 4.76 -18.31 7.49
N GLY A 100 4.49 -17.94 6.24
CA GLY A 100 3.84 -18.79 5.23
C GLY A 100 2.31 -18.66 5.19
N GLU A 101 1.70 -17.82 6.02
CA GLU A 101 0.28 -17.49 5.96
C GLU A 101 0.07 -16.25 5.09
N LEU A 102 -0.77 -16.36 4.07
CA LEU A 102 -1.19 -15.24 3.24
C LEU A 102 -1.88 -14.18 4.11
N THR A 103 -1.50 -12.91 3.95
CA THR A 103 -1.95 -11.79 4.76
C THR A 103 -2.20 -10.55 3.91
N LEU A 104 -3.12 -9.69 4.34
CA LEU A 104 -3.48 -8.42 3.70
C LEU A 104 -3.27 -7.27 4.67
N SER A 105 -2.56 -6.23 4.23
CA SER A 105 -2.45 -4.95 4.94
C SER A 105 -2.99 -3.82 4.08
N THR A 106 -3.75 -2.91 4.67
CA THR A 106 -4.31 -1.74 3.98
C THR A 106 -3.98 -0.47 4.74
N ASP A 107 -3.71 0.62 4.02
CA ASP A 107 -3.62 1.94 4.61
C ASP A 107 -3.88 3.02 3.56
N VAL A 108 -4.27 4.22 3.99
CA VAL A 108 -4.47 5.34 3.08
C VAL A 108 -3.13 5.83 2.53
N GLU A 109 -3.12 6.20 1.25
CA GLU A 109 -2.03 6.97 0.67
C GLU A 109 -1.95 8.33 1.37
N LEU A 110 -0.74 8.74 1.75
CA LEU A 110 -0.50 10.03 2.39
C LEU A 110 0.47 10.86 1.54
N PRO A 111 0.10 11.27 0.31
CA PRO A 111 1.02 12.01 -0.54
C PRO A 111 1.47 13.31 0.14
N ALA A 112 2.78 13.43 0.39
CA ALA A 112 3.37 14.60 1.00
C ALA A 112 4.64 15.05 0.25
N PRO A 113 4.53 15.36 -1.06
CA PRO A 113 5.67 15.76 -1.88
C PRO A 113 6.38 16.98 -1.28
N LEU A 114 7.70 16.99 -1.35
CA LEU A 114 8.52 18.05 -0.81
C LEU A 114 9.64 18.37 -1.80
N GLU A 115 9.68 19.62 -2.28
CA GLU A 115 10.67 20.08 -3.25
C GLU A 115 12.10 19.79 -2.79
N ASP A 116 12.94 19.40 -3.76
CA ASP A 116 14.36 19.04 -3.57
C ASP A 116 14.65 17.91 -2.58
N LYS A 117 13.63 17.14 -2.16
CA LYS A 117 13.79 16.04 -1.21
C LYS A 117 12.98 14.82 -1.63
N TYR A 118 13.30 13.69 -1.01
CA TYR A 118 12.45 12.51 -1.03
C TYR A 118 11.59 12.48 0.22
N ARG A 119 10.28 12.36 0.04
CA ARG A 119 9.36 12.02 1.12
C ARG A 119 9.08 10.53 1.02
N ILE A 120 9.34 9.78 2.09
CA ILE A 120 9.11 8.33 2.08
C ILE A 120 8.25 7.90 3.25
N ARG A 121 7.45 6.86 3.05
CA ARG A 121 6.90 5.98 4.08
C ARG A 121 7.43 4.58 3.84
N VAL A 122 7.43 3.76 4.87
CA VAL A 122 7.88 2.37 4.79
C VAL A 122 6.75 1.45 5.23
N PHE A 123 6.36 0.52 4.37
CA PHE A 123 5.60 -0.67 4.76
C PHE A 123 6.57 -1.83 4.90
N SER A 124 6.47 -2.59 6.00
CA SER A 124 7.42 -3.66 6.28
C SER A 124 6.74 -4.98 6.57
N ILE A 125 7.20 -6.07 5.94
CA ILE A 125 6.74 -7.44 6.24
C ILE A 125 7.56 -8.13 7.35
N ALA A 126 8.49 -7.39 7.96
CA ALA A 126 9.23 -7.78 9.16
C ALA A 126 9.31 -6.60 10.14
N ASP A 127 9.72 -6.84 11.39
CA ASP A 127 10.09 -5.73 12.27
C ASP A 127 11.39 -5.12 11.75
N THR A 128 11.33 -3.86 11.31
CA THR A 128 12.42 -3.18 10.59
C THR A 128 12.87 -1.95 11.34
N TRP A 129 14.19 -1.81 11.49
CA TRP A 129 14.80 -0.57 11.92
C TRP A 129 15.18 0.27 10.70
N VAL A 130 14.58 1.44 10.55
CA VAL A 130 14.89 2.37 9.47
C VAL A 130 15.82 3.45 10.03
N GLN A 131 16.97 3.62 9.40
CA GLN A 131 17.92 4.66 9.78
C GLN A 131 18.22 5.55 8.57
N ILE A 132 18.17 6.87 8.79
CA ILE A 132 18.53 7.88 7.78
C ILE A 132 19.72 8.66 8.34
N ILE A 133 20.84 8.61 7.64
CA ILE A 133 22.07 9.32 7.98
C ILE A 133 22.25 10.46 7.00
N SER A 134 22.00 11.69 7.44
CA SER A 134 22.27 12.91 6.67
C SER A 134 23.05 13.89 7.55
N THR A 135 22.68 15.19 7.55
CA THR A 135 23.19 16.17 8.51
C THR A 135 22.89 15.75 9.96
N PHE A 136 21.81 15.00 10.17
CA PHE A 136 21.46 14.35 11.44
C PHE A 136 21.10 12.89 11.20
N VAL A 137 21.25 12.07 12.23
CA VAL A 137 20.82 10.68 12.23
C VAL A 137 19.39 10.63 12.76
N SER A 138 18.49 10.07 11.97
CA SER A 138 17.12 9.75 12.37
C SER A 138 16.94 8.23 12.37
N THR A 139 16.20 7.71 13.34
CA THR A 139 15.89 6.29 13.44
C THR A 139 14.42 6.07 13.76
N SER A 140 13.80 5.10 13.11
CA SER A 140 12.41 4.72 13.33
C SER A 140 12.27 3.20 13.31
N GLU A 141 11.40 2.67 14.17
CA GLU A 141 11.01 1.27 14.12
C GLU A 141 9.69 1.15 13.36
N VAL A 142 9.66 0.26 12.37
CA VAL A 142 8.45 -0.09 11.62
C VAL A 142 8.10 -1.52 11.97
N LYS A 143 6.92 -1.74 12.55
CA LYS A 143 6.46 -3.07 12.92
C LYS A 143 6.01 -3.86 11.70
N LYS A 144 6.19 -5.17 11.74
CA LYS A 144 5.69 -6.09 10.73
C LYS A 144 4.20 -5.83 10.43
N GLY A 145 3.86 -5.77 9.15
CA GLY A 145 2.51 -5.55 8.64
C GLY A 145 1.99 -4.12 8.79
N THR A 146 2.86 -3.17 9.18
CA THR A 146 2.47 -1.77 9.44
C THR A 146 3.20 -0.77 8.54
N PHE A 147 2.62 0.43 8.46
CA PHE A 147 3.16 1.56 7.71
C PHE A 147 3.80 2.56 8.67
N SER A 148 4.96 3.09 8.30
CA SER A 148 5.64 4.14 9.05
C SER A 148 4.96 5.49 8.84
N PRO A 149 5.18 6.45 9.77
CA PRO A 149 5.04 7.86 9.47
C PRO A 149 5.99 8.28 8.34
N HIS A 150 5.77 9.46 7.79
CA HIS A 150 6.69 10.02 6.81
C HIS A 150 8.08 10.29 7.38
N MET A 151 9.06 9.98 6.56
CA MET A 151 10.46 10.36 6.74
C MET A 151 10.91 11.19 5.55
N THR A 152 11.95 11.98 5.76
CA THR A 152 12.53 12.84 4.72
C THR A 152 13.98 12.45 4.51
N ILE A 153 14.35 12.25 3.25
CA ILE A 153 15.73 12.01 2.83
C ILE A 153 16.14 13.20 1.96
N GLU A 154 17.28 13.80 2.30
CA GLU A 154 17.89 14.85 1.49
C GLU A 154 18.36 14.25 0.17
N ASN A 155 18.14 14.94 -0.95
CA ASN A 155 18.41 14.51 -2.33
C ASN A 155 19.78 13.82 -2.50
N CYS A 156 19.83 12.52 -2.23
CA CYS A 156 21.01 11.65 -2.35
C CYS A 156 22.27 12.13 -1.61
N SER A 157 22.14 13.09 -0.70
CA SER A 157 23.24 13.57 0.13
C SER A 157 23.32 12.86 1.48
N GLY A 158 22.48 11.84 1.69
CA GLY A 158 22.44 11.00 2.87
C GLY A 158 22.26 9.53 2.52
N GLU A 159 22.36 8.67 3.52
CA GLU A 159 22.25 7.22 3.39
C GLU A 159 20.98 6.73 4.09
N LEU A 160 20.21 5.89 3.40
CA LEU A 160 19.09 5.14 3.98
C LEU A 160 19.58 3.74 4.32
N TYR A 161 19.29 3.28 5.53
CA TYR A 161 19.53 1.91 5.97
C TYR A 161 18.22 1.25 6.37
N LEU A 162 18.03 0.03 5.88
CA LEU A 162 16.99 -0.91 6.30
C LEU A 162 17.68 -2.02 7.10
N GLY A 163 17.47 -2.05 8.41
CA GLY A 163 18.26 -2.89 9.30
C GLY A 163 19.75 -2.52 9.25
N ALA A 164 20.58 -3.44 8.77
CA ALA A 164 22.02 -3.24 8.58
C ALA A 164 22.42 -2.91 7.12
N ASN A 165 21.48 -2.95 6.19
CA ASN A 165 21.76 -2.85 4.76
C ASN A 165 21.55 -1.42 4.25
N PRO A 166 22.54 -0.83 3.56
CA PRO A 166 22.33 0.43 2.86
C PRO A 166 21.37 0.21 1.69
N THR A 167 20.43 1.12 1.50
CA THR A 167 19.43 1.11 0.44
C THR A 167 19.57 2.38 -0.37
N ASP A 168 19.73 2.24 -1.68
CA ASP A 168 19.78 3.36 -2.62
C ASP A 168 18.38 3.61 -3.20
N ILE A 169 17.94 4.87 -3.18
CA ILE A 169 16.67 5.32 -3.76
C ILE A 169 16.88 6.48 -4.75
N CYS A 170 18.12 6.74 -5.17
CA CYS A 170 18.50 7.89 -5.98
C CYS A 170 17.98 7.86 -7.42
N ASP A 171 17.53 6.69 -7.88
CA ASP A 171 16.88 6.54 -9.18
C ASP A 171 15.40 6.99 -9.16
N LEU A 172 14.84 7.31 -7.98
CA LEU A 172 13.50 7.88 -7.86
C LEU A 172 13.50 9.37 -8.21
N ASP A 173 12.35 9.87 -8.70
CA ASP A 173 12.16 11.29 -8.97
C ASP A 173 12.13 12.11 -7.68
N ILE A 174 12.99 13.11 -7.59
CA ILE A 174 13.07 14.07 -6.49
C ILE A 174 11.80 14.94 -6.47
N GLY A 175 11.38 15.40 -5.29
CA GLY A 175 10.21 16.25 -5.14
C GLY A 175 8.91 15.47 -4.93
N LYS A 176 8.99 14.14 -4.84
CA LYS A 176 7.86 13.22 -4.80
C LYS A 176 7.72 12.51 -3.44
N SER A 177 6.56 11.88 -3.23
CA SER A 177 6.27 11.02 -2.09
C SER A 177 6.25 9.56 -2.53
N TYR A 178 6.85 8.67 -1.74
CA TYR A 178 6.92 7.25 -2.06
C TYR A 178 6.55 6.39 -0.86
N LEU A 179 5.87 5.28 -1.12
CA LEU A 179 5.84 4.13 -0.24
C LEU A 179 6.96 3.16 -0.64
N LEU A 180 7.86 2.88 0.29
CA LEU A 180 8.85 1.83 0.19
C LEU A 180 8.31 0.57 0.85
N ILE A 181 8.26 -0.54 0.14
CA ILE A 181 7.85 -1.84 0.66
C ILE A 181 9.10 -2.68 0.88
N VAL A 182 9.30 -3.18 2.11
CA VAL A 182 10.56 -3.78 2.54
C VAL A 182 10.35 -5.12 3.24
N ASN A 183 11.37 -5.99 3.19
CA ASN A 183 11.34 -7.32 3.82
C ASN A 183 12.03 -7.41 5.20
N GLY A 184 12.48 -6.29 5.76
CA GLY A 184 13.39 -6.27 6.91
C GLY A 184 14.69 -5.53 6.62
N GLU A 185 15.35 -5.95 5.55
CA GLU A 185 16.70 -5.49 5.21
C GLU A 185 16.81 -5.04 3.74
N ASP A 186 15.90 -5.49 2.88
CA ASP A 186 15.90 -5.17 1.46
C ASP A 186 14.63 -4.41 1.05
N LEU A 187 14.82 -3.51 0.09
CA LEU A 187 13.74 -2.87 -0.64
C LEU A 187 13.16 -3.86 -1.67
N LEU A 188 11.85 -4.12 -1.60
CA LEU A 188 11.13 -4.96 -2.55
C LEU A 188 10.51 -4.12 -3.67
N LEU A 189 9.89 -3.00 -3.31
CA LEU A 189 9.19 -2.10 -4.25
C LEU A 189 9.25 -0.67 -3.73
N ALA A 190 9.37 0.29 -4.64
CA ALA A 190 9.12 1.70 -4.37
C ALA A 190 7.98 2.18 -5.29
N ALA A 191 6.92 2.73 -4.71
CA ALA A 191 5.75 3.22 -5.45
C ALA A 191 5.46 4.68 -5.08
N GLU A 192 5.20 5.54 -6.06
CA GLU A 192 4.87 6.96 -5.82
C GLU A 192 3.45 7.07 -5.23
N GLU A 193 3.30 7.78 -4.11
CA GLU A 193 1.99 8.18 -3.55
C GLU A 193 1.52 9.46 -4.26
N LYS A 194 0.30 9.47 -4.83
CA LYS A 194 -0.18 10.53 -5.74
C LYS A 194 -1.53 11.14 -5.38
#